data_AF-A0A968W9K7-F1
#
_entry.id   AF-A0A968W9K7-F1
#
_cell.length_a   1.000
_cell.length_b   1.000
_cell.length_c   1.000
_cell.angle_alpha   90.00
_cell.angle_beta   90.00
_cell.angle_gamma   90.00
#
_symmetry.space_group_name_H-M   'P 1'
#
loop_
_entity.id
_entity.type
_entity.pdbx_description
1 polymer ?
#
loop_
_entity_poly.entity_id
_entity_poly.type
_entity_poly.pdbx_seq_one_letter_code
_entity_poly.pdbx_strand_id
1 'polypeptide(L)'
;MAGQKRGKRGVVLTSEGWEKLLHAIQEWENQENSDKPYTIEVLSEITQLDPATISKVLHREVGVDKRTLERLFRAFTLELDKSDYTKLVVTNEAVATQNKQNKYFCSDAPDVSFFYGRTQELNILQKWIINDCCRLITLIGIGGIGKTTLSAKVIQNLSQNFDYTIWFSLRNAPPPLETIINLLQILSNGEETDLAKNITFIINQLLGYLKINVAY
;
A
#
# COMPACT_ATOMS: atom_id res chain seq x y z
N MET A 1 -25.11 -25.97 14.41
CA MET A 1 -23.64 -25.93 14.55
C MET A 1 -23.19 -24.50 14.29
N ALA A 2 -22.85 -23.75 15.34
CA ALA A 2 -22.53 -22.32 15.24
C ALA A 2 -21.03 -22.12 14.99
N GLY A 3 -20.71 -21.45 13.88
CA GLY A 3 -19.34 -21.11 13.48
C GLY A 3 -18.69 -20.08 14.41
N GLN A 4 -17.48 -20.39 14.86
CA GLN A 4 -16.68 -19.47 15.68
C GLN A 4 -16.13 -18.31 14.83
N LYS A 5 -16.68 -17.11 15.07
CA LYS A 5 -16.04 -15.82 14.78
C LYS A 5 -14.75 -15.69 15.63
N ARG A 6 -13.58 -15.86 15.01
CA ARG A 6 -12.28 -15.48 15.61
C ARG A 6 -11.82 -14.14 15.03
N GLY A 7 -12.47 -13.06 15.47
CA GLY A 7 -12.01 -11.70 15.18
C GLY A 7 -11.46 -11.03 16.43
N LYS A 8 -10.40 -10.22 16.24
CA LYS A 8 -10.09 -9.00 17.03
C LYS A 8 -9.23 -9.13 18.30
N ARG A 9 -8.08 -9.83 18.27
CA ARG A 9 -7.05 -9.76 19.34
C ARG A 9 -5.59 -9.86 18.86
N GLY A 10 -5.31 -9.45 17.63
CA GLY A 10 -3.94 -9.51 17.09
C GLY A 10 -3.09 -8.28 17.39
N VAL A 11 -1.78 -8.43 17.39
CA VAL A 11 -0.79 -7.35 17.35
C VAL A 11 -0.28 -7.17 15.91
N VAL A 12 0.04 -5.94 15.54
CA VAL A 12 0.65 -5.60 14.25
C VAL A 12 1.98 -4.90 14.50
N LEU A 13 2.92 -5.01 13.57
CA LEU A 13 4.19 -4.29 13.68
C LEU A 13 3.97 -2.78 13.56
N THR A 14 4.66 -2.02 14.41
CA THR A 14 4.83 -0.58 14.22
C THR A 14 5.71 -0.35 12.98
N SER A 15 5.77 0.88 12.48
CA SER A 15 6.65 1.17 11.33
C SER A 15 8.12 0.92 11.67
N GLU A 16 8.52 1.19 12.91
CA GLU A 16 9.87 0.92 13.42
C GLU A 16 10.17 -0.59 13.50
N GLY A 17 9.28 -1.38 14.13
CA GLY A 17 9.45 -2.83 14.20
C GLY A 17 9.39 -3.51 12.82
N TRP A 18 8.64 -2.93 11.90
CA TRP A 18 8.56 -3.35 10.51
C TRP A 18 9.88 -3.15 9.76
N GLU A 19 10.45 -1.95 9.84
CA GLU A 19 11.75 -1.62 9.22
C GLU A 19 12.88 -2.46 9.82
N LYS A 20 12.89 -2.62 11.14
CA LYS A 20 13.85 -3.46 11.87
C LYS A 20 13.82 -4.91 11.38
N LEU A 21 12.62 -5.50 11.21
CA LEU A 21 12.48 -6.86 10.69
C LEU A 21 12.98 -6.98 9.24
N LEU A 22 12.61 -6.04 8.36
CA LEU A 22 13.04 -6.06 6.97
C LEU A 22 14.56 -5.93 6.84
N HIS A 23 15.17 -5.05 7.63
CA HIS A 23 16.63 -4.88 7.66
C HIS A 23 17.33 -6.18 8.05
N ALA A 24 16.84 -6.89 9.08
CA ALA A 24 17.44 -8.14 9.50
C ALA A 24 17.25 -9.28 8.48
N ILE A 25 16.10 -9.33 7.80
CA ILE A 25 15.88 -10.28 6.70
C ILE A 25 16.88 -10.01 5.57
N GLN A 26 17.13 -8.73 5.24
CA GLN A 26 18.08 -8.33 4.22
C GLN A 26 19.54 -8.62 4.63
N GLU A 27 19.90 -8.39 5.90
CA GLU A 27 21.24 -8.77 6.41
C GLU A 27 21.45 -10.28 6.40
N TRP A 28 20.43 -11.06 6.76
CA TRP A 28 20.47 -12.52 6.69
C TRP A 28 20.64 -13.01 5.24
N GLU A 29 19.91 -12.41 4.29
CA GLU A 29 20.06 -12.70 2.86
C GLU A 29 21.50 -12.46 2.38
N ASN A 30 22.12 -11.35 2.80
CA ASN A 30 23.48 -11.00 2.43
C ASN A 30 24.55 -11.90 3.06
N GLN A 31 24.27 -12.55 4.20
CA GLN A 31 25.24 -13.35 4.95
C GLN A 31 25.15 -14.86 4.69
N GLU A 32 23.94 -15.41 4.57
CA GLU A 32 23.75 -16.86 4.47
C GLU A 32 23.25 -17.35 3.10
N ASN A 33 22.71 -16.47 2.24
CA ASN A 33 22.03 -16.92 1.02
C ASN A 33 22.84 -16.58 -0.24
N SER A 34 23.06 -17.58 -1.10
CA SER A 34 23.79 -17.43 -2.38
C SER A 34 22.94 -16.68 -3.43
N ASP A 35 22.69 -15.38 -3.21
CA ASP A 35 21.94 -14.48 -4.10
C ASP A 35 20.49 -14.92 -4.42
N LYS A 36 19.83 -15.64 -3.50
CA LYS A 36 18.42 -16.04 -3.66
C LYS A 36 17.48 -15.07 -2.92
N PRO A 37 16.44 -14.54 -3.61
CA PRO A 37 15.49 -13.59 -3.02
C PRO A 37 14.73 -14.20 -1.84
N TYR A 38 14.49 -13.40 -0.79
CA TYR A 38 13.68 -13.79 0.38
C TYR A 38 12.18 -13.89 0.03
N THR A 39 11.79 -14.92 -0.70
CA THR A 39 10.36 -15.14 -0.98
C THR A 39 9.61 -15.56 0.29
N ILE A 40 8.28 -15.41 0.29
CA ILE A 40 7.43 -15.80 1.43
C ILE A 40 7.64 -17.29 1.75
N GLU A 41 7.88 -18.11 0.74
CA GLU A 41 8.14 -19.55 0.86
C GLU A 41 9.45 -19.82 1.61
N VAL A 42 10.52 -19.08 1.30
CA VAL A 42 11.80 -19.18 2.02
C VAL A 42 11.65 -18.74 3.48
N LEU A 43 10.96 -17.62 3.71
CA LEU A 43 10.66 -17.15 5.07
C LEU A 43 9.78 -18.16 5.84
N SER A 44 8.86 -18.84 5.16
CA SER A 44 8.01 -19.89 5.73
C SER A 44 8.82 -21.09 6.19
N GLU A 45 9.80 -21.52 5.39
CA GLU A 45 10.68 -22.62 5.73
C GLU A 45 11.56 -22.30 6.95
N ILE A 46 12.16 -21.10 6.98
CA ILE A 46 13.07 -20.67 8.04
C ILE A 46 12.34 -20.45 9.37
N THR A 47 11.18 -19.79 9.31
CA THR A 47 10.45 -19.37 10.52
C THR A 47 9.48 -20.44 11.03
N GLN A 48 9.25 -21.50 10.22
CA GLN A 48 8.23 -22.52 10.42
C GLN A 48 6.84 -21.90 10.68
N LEU A 49 6.57 -20.78 10.01
CA LEU A 49 5.28 -20.10 10.01
C LEU A 49 4.61 -20.31 8.68
N ASP A 50 3.28 -20.37 8.69
CA ASP A 50 2.50 -20.50 7.47
C ASP A 50 2.71 -19.27 6.53
N PRO A 51 2.86 -19.47 5.21
CA PRO A 51 3.06 -18.39 4.24
C PRO A 51 2.02 -17.26 4.33
N ALA A 52 0.75 -17.60 4.61
CA ALA A 52 -0.30 -16.60 4.76
C ALA A 52 -0.17 -15.81 6.08
N THR A 53 0.49 -16.38 7.10
CA THR A 53 0.81 -15.68 8.34
C THR A 53 1.96 -14.70 8.16
N ILE A 54 3.00 -15.10 7.42
CA ILE A 54 4.09 -14.21 7.03
C ILE A 54 3.55 -13.06 6.20
N SER A 55 2.72 -13.37 5.18
CA SER A 55 2.04 -12.35 4.39
C SER A 55 1.26 -11.36 5.28
N LYS A 56 0.46 -11.83 6.24
CA LYS A 56 -0.28 -10.93 7.16
C LYS A 56 0.62 -10.01 7.99
N VAL A 57 1.75 -10.53 8.48
CA VAL A 57 2.74 -9.71 9.19
C VAL A 57 3.33 -8.70 8.23
N LEU A 58 3.64 -9.13 7.00
CA LEU A 58 4.31 -8.30 6.01
C LEU A 58 3.45 -7.13 5.52
N HIS A 59 2.15 -7.37 5.34
CA HIS A 59 1.23 -6.36 4.84
C HIS A 59 0.66 -5.46 5.95
N ARG A 60 0.88 -5.79 7.23
CA ARG A 60 0.34 -5.09 8.41
C ARG A 60 -1.20 -4.97 8.44
N GLU A 61 -1.90 -5.69 7.56
CA GLU A 61 -3.36 -5.60 7.35
C GLU A 61 -4.16 -6.30 8.46
N VAL A 62 -3.62 -7.37 9.03
CA VAL A 62 -4.32 -8.20 10.02
C VAL A 62 -3.39 -8.48 11.20
N GLY A 63 -3.88 -8.19 12.40
CA GLY A 63 -3.14 -8.49 13.62
C GLY A 63 -2.90 -10.00 13.78
N VAL A 64 -1.66 -10.36 14.06
CA VAL A 64 -1.22 -11.74 14.35
C VAL A 64 -1.02 -11.93 15.86
N ASP A 65 -0.82 -13.16 16.32
CA ASP A 65 -0.48 -13.39 17.73
C ASP A 65 0.93 -12.85 18.04
N LYS A 66 1.17 -12.35 19.26
CA LYS A 66 2.47 -11.84 19.68
C LYS A 66 3.56 -12.91 19.56
N ARG A 67 3.21 -14.17 19.88
CA ARG A 67 4.12 -15.32 19.74
C ARG A 67 4.54 -15.55 18.29
N THR A 68 3.70 -15.21 17.32
CA THR A 68 4.04 -15.26 15.89
C THR A 68 5.13 -14.24 15.56
N LEU A 69 4.98 -12.99 16.03
CA LEU A 69 6.01 -11.96 15.84
C LEU A 69 7.32 -12.33 16.55
N GLU A 70 7.25 -12.86 17.77
CA GLU A 70 8.44 -13.30 18.51
C GLU A 70 9.17 -14.45 17.79
N ARG A 71 8.44 -15.42 17.23
CA ARG A 71 9.02 -16.51 16.42
C ARG A 71 9.66 -15.99 15.13
N LEU A 72 8.99 -15.05 14.47
CA LEU A 72 9.50 -14.43 13.24
C LEU A 72 10.79 -13.65 13.52
N PHE A 73 10.82 -12.81 14.55
CA PHE A 73 11.99 -12.01 14.93
C PHE A 73 13.17 -12.91 15.35
N ARG A 74 12.91 -13.94 16.16
CA ARG A 74 13.95 -14.88 16.60
C ARG A 74 14.59 -15.65 15.46
N ALA A 75 13.85 -15.94 14.39
CA ALA A 75 14.40 -16.60 13.21
C ALA A 75 15.50 -15.78 12.52
N PHE A 76 15.51 -14.46 12.72
CA PHE A 76 16.53 -13.53 12.20
C PHE A 76 17.39 -12.94 13.31
N THR A 77 17.54 -13.64 14.44
CA THR A 77 18.38 -13.21 15.58
C THR A 77 17.95 -11.88 16.20
N LEU A 78 16.71 -11.44 15.99
CA LEU A 78 16.15 -10.22 16.56
C LEU A 78 15.38 -10.51 17.85
N GLU A 79 15.43 -9.54 18.78
CA GLU A 79 14.52 -9.47 19.91
C GLU A 79 13.38 -8.49 19.59
N LEU A 80 12.15 -8.93 19.85
CA LEU A 80 10.94 -8.12 19.69
C LEU A 80 10.73 -7.24 20.93
N ASP A 81 10.92 -5.93 20.78
CA ASP A 81 10.67 -4.95 21.83
C ASP A 81 9.19 -4.51 21.88
N LYS A 82 8.78 -3.86 22.96
CA LYS A 82 7.44 -3.28 23.09
C LYS A 82 7.20 -2.12 22.12
N SER A 83 8.25 -1.45 21.64
CA SER A 83 8.14 -0.43 20.58
C SER A 83 7.88 -1.03 19.19
N ASP A 84 8.22 -2.31 18.98
CA ASP A 84 8.19 -2.95 17.66
C ASP A 84 6.77 -3.37 17.22
N TYR A 85 5.80 -3.42 18.15
CA TYR A 85 4.44 -3.86 17.85
C TYR A 85 3.38 -3.05 18.62
N THR A 86 2.21 -2.89 18.00
CA THR A 86 1.05 -2.28 18.62
C THR A 86 -0.14 -3.24 18.61
N LYS A 87 -1.01 -3.15 19.61
CA LYS A 87 -2.27 -3.90 19.59
C LYS A 87 -3.13 -3.34 18.47
N LEU A 88 -3.69 -4.21 17.64
CA LEU A 88 -4.71 -3.80 16.67
C LEU A 88 -6.00 -3.50 17.45
N VAL A 89 -6.14 -2.27 17.90
CA VAL A 89 -7.34 -1.80 18.59
C VAL A 89 -8.39 -1.48 17.54
N VAL A 90 -9.34 -2.39 17.33
CA VAL A 90 -10.60 -2.06 16.65
C VAL A 90 -11.51 -1.42 17.70
N THR A 91 -11.31 -0.15 18.01
CA THR A 91 -12.28 0.64 18.76
C THR A 91 -12.95 1.61 17.80
N ASN A 92 -14.25 1.37 17.58
CA ASN A 92 -15.17 2.43 17.22
C ASN A 92 -15.22 3.38 18.42
N GLU A 93 -14.39 4.43 18.43
CA GLU A 93 -14.65 5.73 19.05
C GLU A 93 -13.37 6.57 19.06
N ALA A 94 -13.57 7.84 18.77
CA ALA A 94 -12.58 8.81 18.35
C ALA A 94 -11.51 9.11 19.41
N VAL A 95 -10.25 9.13 18.97
CA VAL A 95 -9.27 10.08 19.48
C VAL A 95 -8.95 11.01 18.32
N ALA A 96 -9.39 12.27 18.48
CA ALA A 96 -9.10 13.37 17.58
C ALA A 96 -7.59 13.63 17.53
N THR A 97 -6.91 12.88 16.69
CA THR A 97 -5.75 13.39 15.95
C THR A 97 -6.32 13.67 14.57
N GLN A 98 -6.11 14.86 14.01
CA GLN A 98 -6.48 15.12 12.62
C GLN A 98 -5.60 14.27 11.70
N ASN A 99 -5.89 12.98 11.63
CA ASN A 99 -5.39 12.09 10.62
C ASN A 99 -6.18 12.42 9.37
N LYS A 100 -5.58 13.21 8.48
CA LYS A 100 -5.99 13.27 7.08
C LYS A 100 -5.90 11.84 6.54
N GLN A 101 -6.97 11.06 6.69
CA GLN A 101 -7.01 9.69 6.19
C GLN A 101 -7.05 9.81 4.67
N ASN A 102 -5.90 9.57 4.02
CA ASN A 102 -5.88 9.39 2.58
C ASN A 102 -6.91 8.32 2.20
N LYS A 103 -7.71 8.62 1.19
CA LYS A 103 -8.64 7.67 0.60
C LYS A 103 -7.95 6.93 -0.56
N TYR A 104 -7.65 5.65 -0.30
CA TYR A 104 -6.96 4.76 -1.21
C TYR A 104 -7.94 3.96 -2.07
N PHE A 105 -7.83 4.10 -3.39
CA PHE A 105 -8.59 3.35 -4.37
C PHE A 105 -7.64 2.69 -5.37
N CYS A 106 -6.98 1.61 -4.94
CA CYS A 106 -5.92 0.94 -5.69
C CYS A 106 -6.07 -0.59 -5.81
N SER A 107 -7.30 -1.11 -5.91
CA SER A 107 -7.58 -2.56 -5.96
C SER A 107 -6.84 -3.31 -7.08
N ASP A 108 -6.58 -2.61 -8.19
CA ASP A 108 -5.94 -3.19 -9.38
C ASP A 108 -4.44 -2.90 -9.46
N ALA A 109 -3.86 -2.25 -8.44
CA ALA A 109 -2.43 -2.00 -8.39
C ALA A 109 -1.68 -3.32 -8.09
N PRO A 110 -0.52 -3.57 -8.73
CA PRO A 110 0.29 -4.73 -8.38
C PRO A 110 0.75 -4.62 -6.93
N ASP A 111 0.84 -5.77 -6.26
CA ASP A 111 1.49 -5.84 -4.95
C ASP A 111 2.98 -5.52 -5.09
N VAL A 112 3.44 -4.61 -4.24
CA VAL A 112 4.80 -4.06 -4.21
C VAL A 112 5.43 -4.17 -2.83
N SER A 113 4.90 -5.07 -2.01
CA SER A 113 5.48 -5.44 -0.72
C SER A 113 6.93 -5.89 -0.88
N PHE A 114 7.23 -6.61 -1.97
CA PHE A 114 8.58 -6.94 -2.40
C PHE A 114 8.99 -6.06 -3.58
N PHE A 115 10.03 -5.24 -3.38
CA PHE A 115 10.53 -4.32 -4.39
C PHE A 115 12.05 -4.14 -4.26
N TYR A 116 12.79 -4.39 -5.35
CA TYR A 116 14.25 -4.43 -5.33
C TYR A 116 14.85 -3.38 -6.27
N GLY A 117 15.93 -2.74 -5.80
CA GLY A 117 16.64 -1.71 -6.56
C GLY A 117 15.77 -0.50 -6.87
N ARG A 118 16.10 0.22 -7.95
CA ARG A 118 15.36 1.40 -8.44
C ARG A 118 15.25 2.58 -7.46
N THR A 119 16.09 2.60 -6.43
CA THR A 119 16.11 3.67 -5.41
C THR A 119 16.36 5.04 -6.03
N GLN A 120 17.19 5.10 -7.07
CA GLN A 120 17.46 6.35 -7.80
C GLN A 120 16.18 6.87 -8.46
N GLU A 121 15.46 6.03 -9.19
CA GLU A 121 14.20 6.40 -9.84
C GLU A 121 13.10 6.74 -8.84
N LEU A 122 13.00 6.01 -7.72
CA LEU A 122 12.08 6.35 -6.63
C LEU A 122 12.34 7.75 -6.07
N ASN A 123 13.61 8.08 -5.80
CA ASN A 123 13.99 9.40 -5.29
C ASN A 123 13.69 10.52 -6.29
N ILE A 124 13.94 10.28 -7.59
CA ILE A 124 13.61 11.23 -8.66
C ILE A 124 12.10 11.46 -8.71
N LEU A 125 11.30 10.39 -8.68
CA LEU A 125 9.85 10.49 -8.74
C LEU A 125 9.27 11.18 -7.50
N GLN A 126 9.79 10.86 -6.31
CA GLN A 126 9.40 11.56 -5.08
C GLN A 126 9.72 13.06 -5.16
N LYS A 127 10.91 13.43 -5.66
CA LYS A 127 11.25 14.84 -5.87
C LYS A 127 10.28 15.50 -6.85
N TRP A 128 10.02 14.89 -8.00
CA TRP A 128 9.12 15.47 -9.00
C TRP A 128 7.70 15.65 -8.49
N ILE A 129 7.19 14.66 -7.75
CA ILE A 129 5.81 14.65 -7.25
C ILE A 129 5.64 15.63 -6.08
N ILE A 130 6.51 15.56 -5.07
CA ILE A 130 6.35 16.30 -3.81
C ILE A 130 6.98 17.69 -3.89
N ASN A 131 8.23 17.77 -4.35
CA ASN A 131 9.00 19.02 -4.27
C ASN A 131 8.77 19.91 -5.50
N ASP A 132 8.80 19.31 -6.69
CA ASP A 132 8.66 20.06 -7.95
C ASP A 132 7.18 20.16 -8.39
N CYS A 133 6.26 19.55 -7.63
CA CYS A 133 4.80 19.55 -7.83
C CYS A 133 4.37 19.22 -9.28
N CYS A 134 5.07 18.29 -9.92
CA CYS A 134 4.79 17.88 -11.29
C CYS A 134 3.41 17.19 -11.38
N ARG A 135 2.51 17.77 -12.18
CA ARG A 135 1.11 17.30 -12.32
C ARG A 135 0.96 16.13 -13.29
N LEU A 136 1.94 15.90 -14.16
CA LEU A 136 1.95 14.83 -15.13
C LEU A 136 3.37 14.27 -15.25
N ILE A 137 3.49 12.96 -15.04
CA ILE A 137 4.74 12.22 -15.19
C ILE A 137 4.44 11.01 -16.06
N THR A 138 5.29 10.75 -17.05
CA THR A 138 5.18 9.57 -17.92
C THR A 138 6.40 8.68 -17.71
N LEU A 139 6.17 7.41 -17.35
CA LEU A 139 7.22 6.40 -17.25
C LEU A 139 7.34 5.64 -18.57
N ILE A 140 8.52 5.69 -19.20
CA ILE A 140 8.80 5.07 -20.51
C ILE A 140 9.92 4.05 -20.34
N GLY A 141 9.91 2.99 -21.14
CA GLY A 141 10.93 1.94 -21.13
C GLY A 141 10.42 0.65 -21.76
N ILE A 142 11.33 -0.31 -21.93
CA ILE A 142 11.02 -1.61 -22.56
C ILE A 142 9.93 -2.40 -21.81
N GLY A 143 9.28 -3.34 -22.50
CA GLY A 143 8.28 -4.23 -21.89
C GLY A 143 8.88 -5.03 -20.73
N GLY A 144 8.08 -5.31 -19.69
CA GLY A 144 8.52 -6.13 -18.55
C GLY A 144 9.54 -5.48 -17.59
N ILE A 145 10.05 -4.29 -17.89
CA ILE A 145 11.10 -3.63 -17.09
C ILE A 145 10.68 -3.15 -15.68
N GLY A 146 9.42 -3.38 -15.29
CA GLY A 146 8.91 -3.02 -13.96
C GLY A 146 8.32 -1.61 -13.82
N LYS A 147 7.97 -0.91 -14.91
CA LYS A 147 7.38 0.45 -14.85
C LYS A 147 6.13 0.52 -13.97
N THR A 148 5.21 -0.42 -14.17
CA THR A 148 3.96 -0.50 -13.41
C THR A 148 4.24 -0.76 -11.93
N THR A 149 5.17 -1.66 -11.63
CA THR A 149 5.63 -1.94 -10.26
C THR A 149 6.26 -0.71 -9.61
N LEU A 150 7.09 0.04 -10.34
CA LEU A 150 7.69 1.30 -9.86
C LEU A 150 6.61 2.34 -9.53
N SER A 151 5.63 2.55 -10.41
CA SER A 151 4.50 3.45 -10.14
C SER A 151 3.73 3.06 -8.88
N ALA A 152 3.43 1.77 -8.70
CA ALA A 152 2.72 1.28 -7.53
C ALA A 152 3.55 1.49 -6.25
N LYS A 153 4.87 1.30 -6.31
CA LYS A 153 5.76 1.55 -5.16
C LYS A 153 5.81 3.04 -4.78
N VAL A 154 5.88 3.93 -5.77
CA VAL A 154 5.81 5.38 -5.53
C VAL A 154 4.49 5.76 -4.85
N ILE A 155 3.37 5.22 -5.34
CA ILE A 155 2.05 5.45 -4.74
C ILE A 155 2.00 4.96 -3.30
N GLN A 156 2.49 3.74 -3.02
CA GLN A 156 2.55 3.21 -1.67
C GLN A 156 3.37 4.11 -0.72
N ASN A 157 4.48 4.67 -1.19
CA ASN A 157 5.37 5.49 -0.38
C ASN A 157 4.84 6.91 -0.14
N LEU A 158 4.15 7.50 -1.13
CA LEU A 158 3.78 8.92 -1.12
C LEU A 158 2.31 9.17 -0.83
N SER A 159 1.50 8.14 -0.71
CA SER A 159 0.06 8.28 -0.55
C SER A 159 -0.34 9.11 0.67
N GLN A 160 0.38 9.01 1.79
CA GLN A 160 0.07 9.82 2.97
C GLN A 160 0.18 11.35 2.72
N ASN A 161 0.84 11.77 1.64
CA ASN A 161 0.95 13.17 1.22
C ASN A 161 -0.28 13.68 0.45
N PHE A 162 -1.22 12.80 0.10
CA PHE A 162 -2.40 13.13 -0.71
C PHE A 162 -3.70 12.82 0.02
N ASP A 163 -4.75 13.57 -0.30
CA ASP A 163 -6.11 13.30 0.21
C ASP A 163 -6.75 12.10 -0.47
N TYR A 164 -6.46 11.91 -1.76
CA TYR A 164 -6.96 10.82 -2.59
C TYR A 164 -5.80 10.21 -3.36
N THR A 165 -5.76 8.89 -3.41
CA THR A 165 -4.84 8.16 -4.30
C THR A 165 -5.62 7.09 -5.05
N ILE A 166 -5.66 7.25 -6.38
CA ILE A 166 -6.52 6.46 -7.25
C ILE A 166 -5.65 5.80 -8.32
N TRP A 167 -5.80 4.49 -8.49
CA TRP A 167 -5.12 3.72 -9.52
C TRP A 167 -6.13 3.14 -10.49
N PHE A 168 -5.89 3.36 -11.79
CA PHE A 168 -6.65 2.72 -12.85
C PHE A 168 -5.74 1.88 -13.73
N SER A 169 -6.14 0.63 -13.94
CA SER A 169 -5.61 -0.15 -15.04
C SER A 169 -6.29 0.28 -16.34
N LEU A 170 -5.50 0.83 -17.27
CA LEU A 170 -5.97 1.09 -18.64
C LEU A 170 -5.68 -0.09 -19.58
N ARG A 171 -5.34 -1.26 -19.03
CA ARG A 171 -5.15 -2.48 -19.82
C ARG A 171 -6.46 -2.81 -20.53
N ASN A 172 -6.36 -3.22 -21.79
CA ASN A 172 -7.52 -3.50 -22.68
C ASN A 172 -8.35 -2.27 -23.06
N ALA A 173 -7.83 -1.05 -22.87
CA ALA A 173 -8.45 0.21 -23.31
C ALA A 173 -9.92 0.34 -22.89
N PRO A 174 -10.21 0.43 -21.57
CA PRO A 174 -11.57 0.62 -21.10
C PRO A 174 -12.18 1.88 -21.73
N PRO A 175 -13.51 1.91 -21.98
CA PRO A 175 -14.17 3.08 -22.52
C PRO A 175 -13.87 4.33 -21.67
N PRO A 176 -13.48 5.46 -22.29
CA PRO A 176 -13.15 6.68 -21.54
C PRO A 176 -14.28 7.14 -20.62
N LEU A 177 -15.54 6.98 -21.07
CA LEU A 177 -16.71 7.35 -20.29
C LEU A 177 -16.83 6.52 -19.00
N GLU A 178 -16.63 5.20 -19.07
CA GLU A 178 -16.66 4.33 -17.88
C GLU A 178 -15.58 4.72 -16.88
N THR A 179 -14.37 5.04 -17.36
CA THR A 179 -13.26 5.46 -16.48
C THR A 179 -13.59 6.77 -15.76
N ILE A 180 -14.19 7.74 -16.47
CA ILE A 180 -14.61 9.03 -15.90
C ILE A 180 -15.75 8.85 -14.88
N ILE A 181 -16.71 7.96 -15.15
CA ILE A 181 -17.81 7.67 -14.23
C ILE A 181 -17.27 7.05 -12.93
N ASN A 182 -16.34 6.08 -13.04
CA ASN A 182 -15.70 5.47 -11.87
C ASN A 182 -14.94 6.51 -11.04
N LEU A 183 -14.20 7.42 -11.69
CA LEU A 183 -13.54 8.55 -11.03
C LEU A 183 -14.53 9.44 -10.28
N LEU A 184 -15.66 9.79 -10.91
CA LEU A 184 -16.68 10.63 -10.29
C LEU A 184 -17.31 9.98 -9.07
N GLN A 185 -17.65 8.69 -9.14
CA GLN A 185 -18.20 7.95 -8.01
C GLN A 185 -17.23 7.90 -6.81
N ILE A 186 -15.94 7.73 -7.09
CA ILE A 186 -14.88 7.77 -6.07
C ILE A 186 -14.79 9.15 -5.42
N LEU A 187 -14.79 10.22 -6.22
CA LEU A 187 -14.63 11.60 -5.74
C LEU A 187 -15.90 12.16 -5.07
N SER A 188 -17.09 11.69 -5.46
CA SER A 188 -18.37 12.10 -4.88
C SER A 188 -18.71 11.37 -3.57
N ASN A 189 -17.86 10.45 -3.08
CA ASN A 189 -18.15 9.58 -1.94
C ASN A 189 -19.47 8.79 -2.08
N GLY A 190 -19.87 8.44 -3.31
CA GLY A 190 -21.11 7.71 -3.57
C GLY A 190 -22.38 8.58 -3.59
N GLU A 191 -22.26 9.91 -3.57
CA GLU A 191 -23.41 10.77 -3.87
C GLU A 191 -23.88 10.57 -5.32
N GLU A 192 -25.20 10.60 -5.51
CA GLU A 192 -25.89 10.35 -6.77
C GLU A 192 -25.46 11.40 -7.81
N THR A 193 -24.45 11.08 -8.61
CA THR A 193 -24.10 11.88 -9.78
C THR A 193 -25.16 11.62 -10.85
N ASP A 194 -25.72 12.68 -11.43
CA ASP A 194 -26.66 12.57 -12.55
C ASP A 194 -25.92 12.10 -13.82
N LEU A 195 -25.72 10.78 -13.91
CA LEU A 195 -24.92 10.10 -14.95
C LEU A 195 -25.62 10.05 -16.31
N ALA A 196 -26.88 10.49 -16.40
CA ALA A 196 -27.68 10.48 -17.64
C ALA A 196 -27.36 11.65 -18.60
N LYS A 197 -26.40 12.52 -18.25
CA LYS A 197 -26.08 13.75 -18.99
C LYS A 197 -24.93 13.59 -19.98
N ASN A 198 -24.83 14.53 -20.92
CA ASN A 198 -23.82 14.61 -21.98
C ASN A 198 -22.37 14.55 -21.42
N ILE A 199 -21.45 13.92 -22.13
CA ILE A 199 -20.03 13.75 -21.74
C ILE A 199 -19.34 15.05 -21.33
N THR A 200 -19.67 16.18 -21.96
CA THR A 200 -19.11 17.50 -21.60
C THR A 200 -19.51 17.92 -20.19
N PHE A 201 -20.75 17.61 -19.78
CA PHE A 201 -21.21 17.87 -18.41
C PHE A 201 -20.46 17.01 -17.39
N ILE A 202 -20.27 15.72 -17.71
CA ILE A 202 -19.55 14.77 -16.87
C ILE A 202 -18.08 15.20 -16.68
N ILE A 203 -17.40 15.62 -17.76
CA ILE A 203 -16.02 16.14 -17.70
C ILE A 203 -15.96 17.40 -16.83
N ASN A 204 -16.90 18.34 -16.99
CA ASN A 204 -16.92 19.57 -16.19
C ASN A 204 -17.18 19.29 -14.71
N GLN A 205 -18.04 18.32 -14.38
CA GLN A 205 -18.23 17.86 -13.01
C GLN A 205 -16.94 17.29 -12.42
N LEU A 206 -16.23 16.43 -13.17
CA LEU A 206 -14.95 15.87 -12.73
C LEU A 206 -13.92 16.98 -12.48
N LEU A 207 -13.81 17.93 -13.41
CA LEU A 207 -12.92 19.09 -13.24
C LEU A 207 -13.31 19.95 -12.02
N GLY A 208 -14.60 20.04 -11.70
CA GLY A 208 -15.10 20.68 -10.48
C GLY A 208 -14.54 20.03 -9.22
N TYR A 209 -14.70 18.70 -9.08
CA TYR A 209 -14.15 17.95 -7.95
C TYR A 209 -12.62 18.03 -7.84
N LEU A 210 -11.92 18.02 -8.98
CA LEU A 210 -10.46 18.12 -9.00
C LEU A 210 -9.94 19.53 -8.69
N LYS A 211 -10.73 20.59 -8.93
CA LYS A 211 -10.35 21.97 -8.60
C LYS A 211 -10.65 22.33 -7.14
N ILE A 212 -11.77 21.84 -6.60
CA ILE A 212 -12.22 22.16 -5.23
C ILE A 212 -11.26 21.58 -4.17
N ASN A 213 -10.63 20.44 -4.46
CA ASN A 213 -9.70 19.78 -3.53
C ASN A 213 -8.25 20.28 -3.61
N VAL A 214 -7.95 21.31 -4.41
CA VAL A 214 -6.65 22.00 -4.39
C VAL A 214 -6.77 23.20 -3.46
N ALA A 215 -6.84 22.94 -2.15
CA ALA A 215 -6.62 23.98 -1.16
C ALA A 215 -5.11 24.14 -0.96
N TYR A 216 -4.61 25.36 -1.23
CA TYR A 216 -3.22 25.77 -1.03
C TYR A 216 -2.79 25.67 0.43
#